data_AF-A0AAV3BLF3-F1
#
_entry.id   AF-A0AAV3BLF3-F1
#
_cell.length_a   1.000
_cell.length_b   1.000
_cell.length_c   1.000
_cell.angle_alpha   90.00
_cell.angle_beta   90.00
_cell.angle_gamma   90.00
#
_symmetry.space_group_name_H-M   'P 1'
#
loop_
_entity.id
_entity.type
_entity.pdbx_description
1 polymer ?
#
loop_
_entity_poly.entity_id
_entity_poly.type
_entity_poly.pdbx_seq_one_letter_code
_entity_poly.pdbx_strand_id
1 'polypeptide(L)'
;MEVKKTKELLISSILSIVYLAILMIFILMPPRDMLIVNFFIPHIILVILALTFNFIGYFSNKGSFVLISIFFYLVGGLFPMFILIIFLIPSILLSFIGYIRLKNRSVRY
;
A
#
# COMPACT_ATOMS: atom_id res chain seq x y z
N MET A 1 10.30 -21.76 -16.79
CA MET A 1 8.91 -21.50 -16.32
C MET A 1 8.70 -20.00 -16.30
N GLU A 2 7.75 -19.47 -17.07
CA GLU A 2 7.35 -18.07 -16.92
C GLU A 2 6.69 -17.87 -15.56
N VAL A 3 7.23 -16.97 -14.74
CA VAL A 3 6.64 -16.66 -13.44
C VAL A 3 5.43 -15.77 -13.68
N LYS A 4 4.23 -16.37 -13.70
CA LYS A 4 2.97 -15.65 -13.88
C LYS A 4 2.82 -14.61 -12.77
N LYS A 5 2.93 -13.32 -13.06
CA LYS A 5 2.83 -12.27 -12.02
C LYS A 5 1.38 -12.08 -11.55
N THR A 6 1.22 -11.59 -10.32
CA THR A 6 -0.10 -11.36 -9.70
C THR A 6 -0.58 -9.94 -9.98
N LYS A 7 -1.58 -9.78 -10.85
CA LYS A 7 -2.06 -8.46 -11.32
C LYS A 7 -2.61 -7.59 -10.19
N GLU A 8 -3.15 -8.21 -9.15
CA GLU A 8 -3.76 -7.53 -8.00
C GLU A 8 -2.74 -6.68 -7.24
N LEU A 9 -1.52 -7.17 -7.08
CA LEU A 9 -0.44 -6.43 -6.41
C LEU A 9 -0.08 -5.17 -7.21
N LEU A 10 0.00 -5.28 -8.54
CA LEU A 10 0.28 -4.13 -9.39
C LEU A 10 -0.83 -3.07 -9.29
N ILE A 11 -2.10 -3.50 -9.34
CA ILE A 11 -3.25 -2.58 -9.22
C ILE A 11 -3.24 -1.90 -7.84
N SER A 12 -2.98 -2.64 -6.76
CA SER A 12 -2.87 -2.04 -5.42
C SER A 12 -1.72 -1.02 -5.33
N SER A 13 -0.58 -1.29 -5.96
CA SER A 13 0.53 -0.34 -5.99
C SER A 13 0.17 0.94 -6.75
N ILE A 14 -0.50 0.82 -7.90
CA ILE A 14 -0.98 1.98 -8.66
C ILE A 14 -1.95 2.81 -7.81
N LEU A 15 -2.90 2.15 -7.14
CA LEU A 15 -3.87 2.82 -6.28
C LEU A 15 -3.20 3.56 -5.11
N SER A 16 -2.18 2.95 -4.50
CA SER A 16 -1.39 3.57 -3.43
C SER A 16 -0.53 4.74 -3.93
N ILE A 17 -0.03 4.71 -5.18
CA ILE A 17 0.66 5.85 -5.79
C ILE A 17 -0.32 7.01 -6.00
N VAL A 18 -1.51 6.73 -6.54
CA VAL A 18 -2.56 7.74 -6.71
C VAL A 18 -2.96 8.35 -5.37
N TYR A 19 -3.13 7.50 -4.35
CA TYR A 19 -3.38 7.93 -2.98
C TYR A 19 -2.29 8.87 -2.45
N LEU A 20 -1.02 8.49 -2.57
CA LEU A 20 0.11 9.31 -2.14
C LEU A 20 0.14 10.64 -2.89
N ALA A 21 -0.11 10.66 -4.20
CA ALA A 21 -0.16 11.89 -4.98
C ALA A 21 -1.25 12.84 -4.48
N ILE A 22 -2.47 12.33 -4.25
CA ILE A 22 -3.58 13.12 -3.71
C ILE A 22 -3.25 13.62 -2.30
N LEU A 23 -2.65 12.77 -1.45
CA LEU A 23 -2.25 13.13 -0.10
C LEU A 23 -1.19 14.23 -0.09
N MET A 24 -0.22 14.17 -0.99
CA MET A 24 0.81 15.20 -1.14
C MET A 24 0.20 16.51 -1.62
N ILE A 25 -0.67 16.49 -2.64
CA ILE A 25 -1.40 17.69 -3.10
C ILE A 25 -2.24 18.28 -1.97
N PHE A 26 -2.92 17.41 -1.21
CA PHE A 26 -3.65 17.81 -0.03
C PHE A 26 -2.68 18.54 0.88
N ILE A 27 -1.65 17.92 1.46
CA ILE A 27 -0.71 18.58 2.40
C ILE A 27 -0.07 19.86 1.83
N LEU A 28 0.25 19.86 0.54
CA LEU A 28 0.68 20.94 -0.36
C LEU A 28 -0.09 22.27 -0.22
N MET A 29 -1.41 22.19 -0.12
CA MET A 29 -2.30 23.34 -0.31
C MET A 29 -2.31 24.26 0.92
N PRO A 30 -1.99 25.56 0.78
CA PRO A 30 -2.15 26.54 1.84
C PRO A 30 -3.62 27.05 1.94
N PRO A 31 -4.04 27.60 3.10
CA PRO A 31 -3.34 27.60 4.39
C PRO A 31 -3.57 26.29 5.14
N ARG A 32 -2.52 25.73 5.77
CA ARG A 32 -2.63 24.53 6.60
C ARG A 32 -1.78 24.66 7.85
N ASP A 33 -2.34 24.30 9.00
CA ASP A 33 -1.63 24.34 10.27
C ASP A 33 -0.46 23.34 10.29
N MET A 34 0.69 23.75 10.80
CA MET A 34 1.88 22.87 10.89
C MET A 34 1.61 21.62 11.74
N LEU A 35 0.72 21.71 12.72
CA LEU A 35 0.30 20.55 13.54
C LEU A 35 -0.39 19.47 12.71
N ILE A 36 -1.21 19.89 11.74
CA ILE A 36 -1.91 18.99 10.83
C ILE A 36 -0.89 18.28 9.92
N VAL A 37 0.07 19.03 9.38
CA VAL A 37 1.13 18.47 8.52
C VAL A 37 1.99 17.44 9.27
N ASN A 38 2.44 17.75 10.48
CA ASN A 38 3.28 16.87 11.29
C ASN A 38 2.58 15.55 11.66
N PHE A 39 1.25 15.57 11.79
CA PHE A 39 0.47 14.38 12.06
C PHE A 39 0.39 13.43 10.84
N PHE A 40 0.50 13.96 9.62
CA PHE A 40 0.46 13.16 8.38
C PHE A 40 1.80 12.56 7.98
N ILE A 41 2.92 13.14 8.39
CA ILE A 41 4.27 12.64 8.08
C ILE A 41 4.44 11.15 8.44
N PRO A 42 4.15 10.68 9.67
CA PRO A 42 4.32 9.26 10.02
C PRO A 42 3.45 8.34 9.15
N HIS A 43 2.23 8.78 8.81
CA HIS A 43 1.34 8.04 7.93
C HIS A 43 1.92 7.90 6.51
N ILE A 44 2.42 9.00 5.92
CA ILE A 44 3.03 9.00 4.57
C ILE A 44 4.20 8.02 4.52
N ILE A 45 5.07 8.05 5.52
CA ILE A 45 6.24 7.16 5.60
C ILE A 45 5.80 5.69 5.59
N LEU A 46 4.78 5.34 6.37
CA LEU A 46 4.24 3.97 6.43
C LEU A 46 3.64 3.53 5.10
N VAL A 47 2.88 4.40 4.43
CA VAL A 47 2.28 4.07 3.13
C VAL A 47 3.35 3.93 2.03
N ILE A 48 4.42 4.73 2.07
CA ILE A 48 5.57 4.57 1.17
C ILE A 48 6.27 3.24 1.42
N LEU A 49 6.54 2.88 2.68
CA LEU A 49 7.14 1.59 3.02
C LEU A 49 6.25 0.43 2.55
N ALA A 50 4.95 0.51 2.79
CA ALA A 50 3.98 -0.47 2.31
C ALA A 50 4.05 -0.62 0.78
N LEU A 51 4.04 0.49 0.04
CA LEU A 51 4.15 0.50 -1.41
C LEU A 51 5.46 -0.17 -1.89
N THR A 52 6.59 0.16 -1.27
CA THR A 52 7.90 -0.42 -1.61
C THR A 52 7.91 -1.93 -1.39
N PHE A 53 7.47 -2.41 -0.23
CA PHE A 53 7.40 -3.84 0.05
C PHE A 53 6.41 -4.57 -0.86
N ASN A 54 5.33 -3.91 -1.26
CA ASN A 54 4.36 -4.47 -2.19
C ASN A 54 4.95 -4.65 -3.59
N PHE A 55 5.72 -3.66 -4.07
CA PHE A 55 6.47 -3.77 -5.32
C PHE A 55 7.53 -4.87 -5.26
N ILE A 56 8.31 -4.95 -4.18
CA ILE A 56 9.31 -6.01 -3.98
C ILE A 56 8.62 -7.38 -3.99
N GLY A 57 7.48 -7.53 -3.31
CA GLY A 57 6.67 -8.75 -3.29
C GLY A 57 6.15 -9.14 -4.68
N TYR A 58 5.71 -8.16 -5.48
CA TYR A 58 5.28 -8.36 -6.86
C TYR A 58 6.41 -8.83 -7.78
N PHE A 59 7.57 -8.19 -7.74
CA PHE A 59 8.72 -8.56 -8.59
C PHE A 59 9.37 -9.87 -8.16
N SER A 60 9.51 -10.08 -6.85
CA SER A 60 10.16 -11.27 -6.29
C SER A 60 9.23 -12.48 -6.21
N ASN A 61 7.91 -12.30 -6.42
CA ASN A 61 6.87 -13.31 -6.20
C ASN A 61 6.93 -13.96 -4.79
N LYS A 62 7.41 -13.22 -3.80
CA LYS A 62 7.57 -13.69 -2.41
C LYS A 62 6.43 -13.14 -1.55
N GLY A 63 5.59 -14.04 -1.04
CA GLY A 63 4.45 -13.68 -0.19
C GLY A 63 4.84 -12.97 1.11
N SER A 64 6.02 -13.24 1.67
CA SER A 64 6.48 -12.60 2.92
C SER A 64 6.59 -11.07 2.80
N PHE A 65 7.07 -10.56 1.66
CA PHE A 65 7.14 -9.11 1.43
C PHE A 65 5.76 -8.48 1.26
N VAL A 66 4.80 -9.22 0.69
CA VAL A 66 3.40 -8.77 0.59
C VAL A 66 2.72 -8.73 1.96
N LEU A 67 3.03 -9.68 2.84
CA LEU A 67 2.55 -9.63 4.23
C LEU A 67 3.07 -8.39 4.98
N ILE A 68 4.35 -8.07 4.79
CA ILE A 68 4.98 -6.89 5.38
C ILE A 68 4.32 -5.61 4.83
N SER A 69 4.02 -5.52 3.53
CA SER A 69 3.32 -4.35 2.97
C SER A 69 1.92 -4.18 3.54
N ILE A 70 1.16 -5.28 3.67
CA ILE A 70 -0.17 -5.28 4.31
C ILE A 70 -0.08 -4.76 5.74
N PHE A 71 0.92 -5.21 6.52
CA PHE A 71 1.11 -4.74 7.88
C PHE A 71 1.35 -3.22 7.94
N PHE A 72 2.22 -2.70 7.08
CA PHE A 72 2.46 -1.25 7.00
C PHE A 72 1.22 -0.47 6.55
N TYR A 73 0.42 -0.99 5.61
CA TYR A 73 -0.85 -0.36 5.25
C TYR A 73 -1.85 -0.34 6.41
N LEU A 74 -1.94 -1.41 7.20
CA LEU A 74 -2.82 -1.48 8.37
C LEU A 74 -2.39 -0.49 9.45
N VAL A 75 -1.11 -0.46 9.79
CA VAL A 75 -0.57 0.50 10.78
C VAL A 75 -0.70 1.93 10.27
N GLY A 76 -0.43 2.17 8.98
CA GLY A 76 -0.67 3.45 8.33
C GLY A 76 -2.14 3.86 8.40
N GLY A 77 -3.07 2.92 8.22
CA GLY A 77 -4.51 3.16 8.31
C GLY A 77 -5.02 3.56 9.71
N LEU A 78 -4.23 3.37 10.77
CA LEU A 78 -4.59 3.83 12.12
C LEU A 78 -4.49 5.35 12.28
N PHE A 79 -3.77 6.04 11.39
CA PHE A 79 -3.70 7.49 11.41
C PHE A 79 -4.98 8.06 10.77
N PRO A 80 -5.75 8.90 11.49
CA PRO A 80 -7.05 9.37 11.02
C PRO A 80 -6.96 10.11 9.68
N MET A 81 -7.53 9.47 8.65
CA MET A 81 -7.68 10.00 7.30
C MET A 81 -9.04 9.56 6.74
N PHE A 82 -10.12 10.11 7.30
CA PHE A 82 -11.50 9.71 6.96
C PHE A 82 -11.85 9.92 5.48
N ILE A 83 -11.24 10.92 4.82
CA ILE A 83 -11.57 11.28 3.43
C ILE A 83 -10.83 10.44 2.38
N LEU A 84 -9.62 9.96 2.67
CA LEU A 84 -8.82 9.20 1.69
C LEU A 84 -8.80 7.68 1.95
N ILE A 85 -9.53 7.21 2.97
CA ILE A 85 -9.63 5.78 3.30
C ILE A 85 -10.17 4.92 2.13
N ILE A 86 -10.92 5.55 1.22
CA ILE A 86 -11.50 4.92 0.02
C ILE A 86 -10.44 4.37 -0.95
N PHE A 87 -9.21 4.88 -0.92
CA PHE A 87 -8.10 4.32 -1.72
C PHE A 87 -7.27 3.33 -0.92
N LEU A 88 -7.12 3.55 0.39
CA LEU A 88 -6.28 2.71 1.24
C LEU A 88 -6.91 1.32 1.48
N ILE A 89 -8.22 1.26 1.74
CA ILE A 89 -8.91 -0.01 2.01
C ILE A 89 -8.84 -0.95 0.79
N PRO A 90 -9.18 -0.52 -0.44
CA PRO A 90 -9.01 -1.38 -1.59
C PRO A 90 -7.55 -1.79 -1.82
N SER A 91 -6.56 -0.92 -1.59
CA SER A 91 -5.14 -1.30 -1.68
C SER A 91 -4.77 -2.44 -0.72
N ILE A 92 -5.28 -2.42 0.51
CA ILE A 92 -5.10 -3.49 1.50
C ILE A 92 -5.74 -4.79 1.00
N LEU A 93 -7.00 -4.73 0.55
CA LEU A 93 -7.73 -5.90 0.08
C LEU A 93 -7.08 -6.52 -1.15
N LEU A 94 -6.67 -5.72 -2.14
CA LEU A 94 -5.97 -6.20 -3.32
C LEU A 94 -4.60 -6.80 -2.97
N SER A 95 -3.87 -6.22 -2.00
CA SER A 95 -2.62 -6.82 -1.50
C SER A 95 -2.88 -8.18 -0.83
N PHE A 96 -3.94 -8.30 -0.03
CA PHE A 96 -4.36 -9.57 0.59
C PHE A 96 -4.74 -10.63 -0.44
N ILE A 97 -5.55 -10.27 -1.44
CA ILE A 97 -5.92 -11.17 -2.54
C ILE A 97 -4.66 -11.60 -3.31
N GLY A 98 -3.75 -10.65 -3.55
CA GLY A 98 -2.47 -10.92 -4.21
C GLY A 98 -1.57 -11.87 -3.40
N TYR A 99 -1.54 -11.71 -2.08
CA TYR A 99 -0.84 -12.61 -1.16
C TYR A 99 -1.41 -14.03 -1.20
N ILE A 100 -2.74 -14.20 -1.10
CA ILE A 100 -3.40 -15.51 -1.14
C ILE A 100 -3.09 -16.22 -2.46
N ARG A 101 -3.11 -15.49 -3.58
CA ARG A 101 -2.75 -16.05 -4.89
C ARG A 101 -1.30 -16.49 -4.99
N LEU A 102 -0.36 -15.73 -4.42
CA LEU A 102 1.05 -16.14 -4.36
C LEU A 102 1.23 -17.38 -3.47
N LYS A 103 0.61 -17.40 -2.29
CA LYS A 103 0.66 -18.55 -1.37
C LYS A 103 0.12 -19.82 -2.00
N ASN A 104 -1.05 -19.74 -2.65
CA ASN A 104 -1.67 -20.90 -3.32
C ASN A 104 -0.83 -21.45 -4.48
N ARG A 105 -0.02 -20.62 -5.14
CA ARG A 105 0.92 -21.09 -6.16
C ARG A 105 2.14 -21.76 -5.55
N SER A 106 2.65 -21.25 -4.43
CA SER A 106 3.78 -21.86 -3.73
C SER A 106 3.48 -23.24 -3.14
N VAL A 107 2.19 -23.56 -2.90
CA VAL A 107 1.77 -24.88 -2.36
C VAL A 107 1.48 -25.90 -3.47
N ARG A 108 1.30 -25.45 -4.72
CA ARG A 108 0.98 -26.33 -5.87
C ARG A 108 2.21 -26.87 -6.62
N TYR A 109 3.40 -26.50 -6.20
CA TYR A 109 4.69 -26.96 -6.72
C TYR A 109 5.56 -27.40 -5.54
#